data_AF-A0A7S1EEL1-F1
#
_entry.id   AF-A0A7S1EEL1-F1
#
_cell.length_a   1.000
_cell.length_b   1.000
_cell.length_c   1.000
_cell.angle_alpha   90.00
_cell.angle_beta   90.00
_cell.angle_gamma   90.00
#
_symmetry.space_group_name_H-M   'P 1'
#
loop_
_entity.id
_entity.type
_entity.pdbx_description
1 polymer ?
#
loop_
_entity_poly.entity_id
_entity_poly.type
_entity_poly.pdbx_seq_one_letter_code
_entity_poly.pdbx_strand_id
1 'polypeptide(L)'
;IAQYFYPQRQTQVMNEGWATFWHHRLLNQMYDDGYLSDGMMIEWLKSHTNVVYQHPGANLNPYALGFAMYTDIKRICEAPTDEDRAWFPDIAGSDWLPTLDHAMRNFKDESFIGQYLSPKVMRDFRLFAILDDEAKAEYEISAIHDEGGYRHLRQALSRQYDLSTREPNIQVW
;
A
#
# COMPACT_ATOMS: atom_id res chain seq x y z
N ILE A 1 7.65 -10.85 25.19
CA ILE A 1 7.39 -9.44 24.80
C ILE A 1 7.30 -9.29 23.27
N ALA A 2 8.23 -9.82 22.47
CA ALA A 2 8.14 -9.79 21.00
C ALA A 2 6.89 -10.49 20.41
N GLN A 3 6.43 -11.60 21.01
CA GLN A 3 5.19 -12.29 20.60
C GLN A 3 3.91 -11.47 20.79
N TYR A 4 3.89 -10.50 21.71
CA TYR A 4 2.69 -9.69 21.99
C TYR A 4 2.38 -8.69 20.86
N PHE A 5 3.42 -8.23 20.14
CA PHE A 5 3.29 -7.30 19.01
C PHE A 5 3.25 -8.02 17.65
N TYR A 6 3.28 -9.36 17.64
CA TYR A 6 3.35 -10.17 16.42
C TYR A 6 2.16 -9.94 15.47
N PRO A 7 0.89 -9.87 15.93
CA PRO A 7 -0.24 -9.56 15.05
C PRO A 7 -0.22 -8.12 14.51
N GLN A 8 0.27 -7.16 15.31
CA GLN A 8 0.27 -5.74 14.95
C GLN A 8 1.27 -5.42 13.84
N ARG A 9 2.41 -6.13 13.82
CA ARG A 9 3.42 -5.98 12.74
C ARG A 9 2.93 -6.55 11.40
N GLN A 10 2.03 -7.54 11.42
CA GLN A 10 1.51 -8.19 10.21
C GLN A 10 0.43 -7.38 9.47
N THR A 11 -0.07 -6.30 10.08
CA THR A 11 -1.19 -5.50 9.56
C THR A 11 -0.90 -4.00 9.62
N GLN A 12 0.37 -3.61 9.77
CA GLN A 12 0.76 -2.23 9.98
C GLN A 12 0.40 -1.35 8.77
N VAL A 13 0.76 -1.77 7.55
CA VAL A 13 0.44 -1.01 6.32
C VAL A 13 -1.07 -0.90 6.14
N MET A 14 -1.79 -2.01 6.34
CA MET A 14 -3.24 -2.02 6.23
C MET A 14 -3.91 -1.10 7.25
N ASN A 15 -3.53 -1.19 8.52
CA ASN A 15 -4.17 -0.42 9.59
C ASN A 15 -3.85 1.07 9.51
N GLU A 16 -2.57 1.41 9.30
CA GLU A 16 -2.13 2.80 9.17
C GLU A 16 -2.67 3.44 7.90
N GLY A 17 -2.70 2.70 6.79
CA GLY A 17 -3.34 3.11 5.55
C GLY A 17 -4.84 3.34 5.71
N TRP A 18 -5.54 2.45 6.40
CA TRP A 18 -6.99 2.54 6.62
C TRP A 18 -7.36 3.79 7.42
N ALA A 19 -6.67 4.03 8.53
CA ALA A 19 -6.88 5.22 9.35
C ALA A 19 -6.62 6.50 8.53
N THR A 20 -5.51 6.55 7.81
CA THR A 20 -5.14 7.69 6.97
C THR A 20 -6.16 7.96 5.86
N PHE A 21 -6.62 6.92 5.19
CA PHE A 21 -7.63 7.01 4.14
C PHE A 21 -8.94 7.59 4.64
N TRP A 22 -9.46 7.09 5.77
CA TRP A 22 -10.71 7.60 6.33
C TRP A 22 -10.58 8.99 6.91
N HIS A 23 -9.48 9.33 7.60
CA HIS A 23 -9.26 10.69 8.05
C HIS A 23 -9.24 11.67 6.88
N HIS A 24 -8.52 11.33 5.80
CA HIS A 24 -8.50 12.14 4.58
C HIS A 24 -9.89 12.27 3.97
N ARG A 25 -10.60 11.16 3.76
CA ARG A 25 -11.92 11.17 3.12
C ARG A 25 -12.96 11.93 3.93
N LEU A 26 -13.07 11.66 5.22
CA LEU A 26 -14.09 12.26 6.08
C LEU A 26 -13.85 13.75 6.27
N LEU A 27 -12.61 14.18 6.49
CA LEU A 27 -12.32 15.60 6.70
C LEU A 27 -12.49 16.41 5.41
N ASN A 28 -12.11 15.87 4.24
CA ASN A 28 -12.43 16.53 2.97
C ASN A 28 -13.95 16.60 2.75
N GLN A 29 -14.70 15.52 3.00
CA GLN A 29 -16.15 15.54 2.87
C GLN A 29 -16.81 16.57 3.80
N MET A 30 -16.37 16.62 5.07
CA MET A 30 -16.88 17.61 6.01
C MET A 30 -16.55 19.05 5.60
N TYR A 31 -15.42 19.27 4.92
CA TYR A 31 -15.10 20.57 4.34
C TYR A 31 -16.01 20.90 3.16
N ASP A 32 -16.20 19.97 2.23
CA ASP A 32 -17.08 20.12 1.07
C ASP A 32 -18.55 20.37 1.48
N ASP A 33 -18.99 19.74 2.57
CA ASP A 33 -20.32 19.91 3.16
C ASP A 33 -20.46 21.22 3.98
N GLY A 34 -19.37 21.98 4.15
CA GLY A 34 -19.35 23.26 4.86
C GLY A 34 -19.27 23.17 6.39
N TYR A 35 -18.94 22.01 6.95
CA TYR A 35 -18.78 21.82 8.39
C TYR A 35 -17.39 22.23 8.93
N LEU A 36 -16.39 22.38 8.07
CA LEU A 36 -15.03 22.79 8.45
C LEU A 36 -14.67 24.16 7.86
N SER A 37 -13.89 24.94 8.61
CA SER A 37 -13.34 26.21 8.13
C SER A 37 -12.06 26.01 7.32
N ASP A 38 -11.75 26.96 6.43
CA ASP A 38 -10.49 26.97 5.65
C ASP A 38 -9.25 26.85 6.53
N GLY A 39 -9.25 27.53 7.69
CA GLY A 39 -8.13 27.47 8.64
C GLY A 39 -7.91 26.07 9.21
N MET A 40 -8.99 25.37 9.59
CA MET A 40 -8.90 23.98 10.01
C MET A 40 -8.45 23.06 8.88
N MET A 41 -8.91 23.33 7.65
CA MET A 41 -8.53 22.55 6.48
C MET A 41 -7.03 22.67 6.15
N ILE A 42 -6.46 23.88 6.25
CA ILE A 42 -5.02 24.10 6.04
C ILE A 42 -4.18 23.34 7.08
N GLU A 43 -4.54 23.42 8.37
CA GLU A 43 -3.82 22.70 9.43
C GLU A 43 -3.94 21.17 9.27
N TRP A 44 -5.13 20.70 8.88
CA TRP A 44 -5.34 19.30 8.55
C TRP A 44 -4.45 18.83 7.40
N LEU A 45 -4.46 19.54 6.26
CA LEU A 45 -3.66 19.19 5.09
C LEU A 45 -2.16 19.16 5.41
N LYS A 46 -1.68 20.11 6.22
CA LYS A 46 -0.30 20.13 6.71
C LYS A 46 0.02 18.90 7.56
N SER A 47 -0.85 18.55 8.51
CA SER A 47 -0.68 17.36 9.36
C SER A 47 -0.68 16.06 8.53
N HIS A 48 -1.68 15.91 7.65
CA HIS A 48 -1.80 14.75 6.77
C HIS A 48 -0.56 14.58 5.89
N THR A 49 -0.12 15.65 5.22
CA THR A 49 1.05 15.62 4.33
C THR A 49 2.31 15.16 5.07
N ASN A 50 2.50 15.60 6.32
CA ASN A 50 3.64 15.16 7.14
C ASN A 50 3.57 13.67 7.48
N VAL A 51 2.38 13.13 7.76
CA VAL A 51 2.19 11.71 8.12
C VAL A 51 2.46 10.81 6.91
N VAL A 52 1.97 11.17 5.73
CA VAL A 52 2.14 10.37 4.50
C VAL A 52 3.42 10.68 3.74
N TYR A 53 4.28 11.53 4.29
CA TYR A 53 5.53 11.88 3.63
C TYR A 53 6.48 10.67 3.55
N GLN A 54 6.92 10.34 2.34
CA GLN A 54 7.95 9.34 2.09
C GLN A 54 9.29 10.04 1.87
N HIS A 55 10.22 9.89 2.82
CA HIS A 55 11.59 10.36 2.63
C HIS A 55 12.28 9.54 1.53
N PRO A 56 12.91 10.19 0.52
CA PRO A 56 13.71 9.48 -0.48
C PRO A 56 14.86 8.71 0.18
N GLY A 57 15.04 7.44 -0.20
CA GLY A 57 16.09 6.58 0.33
C GLY A 57 15.86 6.04 1.75
N ALA A 58 14.74 6.40 2.40
CA ALA A 58 14.33 5.77 3.66
C ALA A 58 13.54 4.48 3.41
N ASN A 59 13.31 3.70 4.48
CA ASN A 59 12.35 2.60 4.46
C ASN A 59 10.96 3.10 4.05
N LEU A 60 10.15 2.21 3.47
CA LEU A 60 8.78 2.54 3.09
C LEU A 60 7.97 2.95 4.32
N ASN A 61 7.34 4.10 4.23
CA ASN A 61 6.43 4.63 5.21
C ASN A 61 5.09 3.87 5.09
N PRO A 62 4.70 3.07 6.08
CA PRO A 62 3.44 2.31 6.06
C PRO A 62 2.19 3.19 5.90
N TYR A 63 2.17 4.40 6.47
CA TYR A 63 1.09 5.38 6.24
C TYR A 63 1.00 5.78 4.77
N ALA A 64 2.15 6.09 4.15
CA ALA A 64 2.21 6.54 2.76
C ALA A 64 1.76 5.42 1.80
N LEU A 65 2.34 4.22 1.95
CA LEU A 65 2.05 3.08 1.08
C LEU A 65 0.59 2.64 1.24
N GLY A 66 0.13 2.46 2.48
CA GLY A 66 -1.23 2.04 2.76
C GLY A 66 -2.26 3.04 2.25
N PHE A 67 -2.04 4.34 2.48
CA PHE A 67 -2.93 5.40 1.97
C PHE A 67 -3.00 5.39 0.43
N ALA A 68 -1.85 5.26 -0.24
CA ALA A 68 -1.80 5.19 -1.69
C ALA A 68 -2.55 3.96 -2.23
N MET A 69 -2.37 2.79 -1.61
CA MET A 69 -3.08 1.57 -1.99
C MET A 69 -4.60 1.69 -1.82
N TYR A 70 -5.10 2.17 -0.67
CA TYR A 70 -6.55 2.35 -0.49
C TYR A 70 -7.15 3.38 -1.45
N THR A 71 -6.44 4.48 -1.67
CA THR A 71 -6.85 5.52 -2.63
C THR A 71 -6.89 4.96 -4.05
N ASP A 72 -5.91 4.12 -4.41
CA ASP A 72 -5.84 3.53 -5.73
C ASP A 72 -6.89 2.44 -5.95
N ILE A 73 -7.19 1.59 -4.97
CA ILE A 73 -8.30 0.61 -5.05
C ILE A 73 -9.62 1.35 -5.30
N LYS A 74 -9.87 2.44 -4.57
CA LYS A 74 -11.05 3.28 -4.81
C LYS A 74 -11.08 3.84 -6.22
N ARG A 75 -9.96 4.37 -6.71
CA ARG A 75 -9.84 4.88 -8.08
C ARG A 75 -10.07 3.78 -9.12
N ILE A 76 -9.54 2.58 -8.93
CA ILE A 76 -9.74 1.42 -9.81
C ILE A 76 -11.22 1.05 -9.90
N CYS A 77 -11.93 1.10 -8.78
CA CYS A 77 -13.35 0.83 -8.72
C CYS A 77 -14.16 1.90 -9.47
N GLU A 78 -13.86 3.19 -9.30
CA GLU A 78 -14.65 4.29 -9.87
C GLU A 78 -14.28 4.68 -11.30
N ALA A 79 -12.99 4.66 -11.63
CA ALA A 79 -12.42 5.13 -12.89
C ALA A 79 -11.22 4.26 -13.32
N PRO A 80 -11.46 2.97 -13.67
CA PRO A 80 -10.41 2.06 -14.08
C PRO A 80 -9.83 2.45 -15.45
N THR A 81 -8.50 2.35 -15.56
CA THR A 81 -7.75 2.36 -16.83
C THR A 81 -7.68 0.95 -17.43
N ASP A 82 -7.21 0.84 -18.67
CA ASP A 82 -7.00 -0.48 -19.31
C ASP A 82 -5.98 -1.34 -18.56
N GLU A 83 -4.93 -0.72 -17.98
CA GLU A 83 -3.97 -1.40 -17.13
C GLU A 83 -4.64 -1.96 -15.86
N ASP A 84 -5.54 -1.19 -15.24
CA ASP A 84 -6.28 -1.64 -14.06
C ASP A 84 -7.22 -2.80 -14.38
N ARG A 85 -7.84 -2.79 -15.56
CA ARG A 85 -8.70 -3.91 -16.02
C ARG A 85 -7.91 -5.19 -16.24
N ALA A 86 -6.67 -5.07 -16.72
CA ALA A 86 -5.78 -6.22 -16.88
C ALA A 86 -5.25 -6.76 -15.55
N TRP A 87 -4.97 -5.88 -14.58
CA TRP A 87 -4.40 -6.26 -13.29
C TRP A 87 -5.43 -6.65 -12.24
N PHE A 88 -6.62 -6.06 -12.29
CA PHE A 88 -7.67 -6.18 -11.29
C PHE A 88 -9.05 -6.40 -11.93
N PRO A 89 -9.22 -7.45 -12.76
CA PRO A 89 -10.45 -7.67 -13.51
C PRO A 89 -11.69 -7.79 -12.60
N ASP A 90 -11.52 -8.25 -11.37
CA ASP A 90 -12.62 -8.48 -10.42
C ASP A 90 -13.15 -7.21 -9.75
N ILE A 91 -12.35 -6.14 -9.68
CA ILE A 91 -12.72 -4.89 -8.97
C ILE A 91 -12.75 -3.66 -9.88
N ALA A 92 -12.18 -3.75 -11.09
CA ALA A 92 -12.18 -2.64 -12.04
C ALA A 92 -13.61 -2.30 -12.48
N GLY A 93 -14.14 -1.16 -12.00
CA GLY A 93 -15.53 -0.76 -12.25
C GLY A 93 -16.55 -1.30 -11.25
N SER A 94 -16.12 -1.92 -10.14
CA SER A 94 -17.01 -2.37 -9.05
C SER A 94 -17.31 -1.25 -8.04
N ASP A 95 -18.17 -1.52 -7.04
CA ASP A 95 -18.34 -0.60 -5.92
C ASP A 95 -17.11 -0.60 -5.01
N TRP A 96 -16.53 0.57 -4.75
CA TRP A 96 -15.28 0.68 -3.99
C TRP A 96 -15.43 0.33 -2.51
N LEU A 97 -16.55 0.68 -1.87
CA LEU A 97 -16.73 0.52 -0.43
C LEU A 97 -16.81 -0.97 -0.03
N PRO A 98 -17.61 -1.84 -0.69
CA PRO A 98 -17.56 -3.28 -0.46
C PRO A 98 -16.20 -3.89 -0.76
N THR A 99 -15.51 -3.43 -1.81
CA THR A 99 -14.15 -3.90 -2.13
C THR A 99 -13.17 -3.60 -1.00
N LEU A 100 -13.22 -2.39 -0.43
CA LEU A 100 -12.37 -2.01 0.70
C LEU A 100 -12.73 -2.76 1.99
N ASP A 101 -14.01 -2.95 2.29
CA ASP A 101 -14.46 -3.75 3.44
C ASP A 101 -14.00 -5.21 3.31
N HIS A 102 -14.09 -5.80 2.12
CA HIS A 102 -13.58 -7.13 1.84
C HIS A 102 -12.06 -7.21 2.05
N ALA A 103 -11.30 -6.24 1.53
CA ALA A 103 -9.86 -6.17 1.73
C ALA A 103 -9.49 -6.14 3.22
N MET A 104 -10.15 -5.28 4.01
CA MET A 104 -9.88 -5.15 5.45
C MET A 104 -10.20 -6.41 6.27
N ARG A 105 -11.23 -7.17 5.87
CA ARG A 105 -11.66 -8.36 6.62
C ARG A 105 -10.83 -9.60 6.34
N ASN A 106 -10.27 -9.71 5.14
CA ASN A 106 -9.76 -10.98 4.62
C ASN A 106 -8.24 -10.99 4.38
N PHE A 107 -7.57 -9.85 4.53
CA PHE A 107 -6.14 -9.72 4.21
C PHE A 107 -5.32 -9.22 5.40
N LYS A 108 -4.01 -9.47 5.32
CA LYS A 108 -2.93 -8.92 6.16
C LYS A 108 -1.93 -8.22 5.24
N ASP A 109 -0.93 -7.51 5.75
CA ASP A 109 -0.02 -6.67 4.93
C ASP A 109 0.57 -7.42 3.72
N GLU A 110 1.12 -8.60 3.94
CA GLU A 110 1.67 -9.45 2.88
C GLU A 110 0.66 -9.71 1.75
N SER A 111 -0.53 -10.21 2.11
CA SER A 111 -1.55 -10.59 1.12
C SER A 111 -2.26 -9.38 0.54
N PHE A 112 -2.38 -8.28 1.28
CA PHE A 112 -2.92 -7.01 0.80
C PHE A 112 -2.01 -6.40 -0.26
N ILE A 113 -0.69 -6.35 -0.02
CA ILE A 113 0.31 -5.92 -1.00
C ILE A 113 0.30 -6.87 -2.20
N GLY A 114 0.32 -8.18 -1.96
CA GLY A 114 0.33 -9.19 -3.01
C GLY A 114 -0.89 -9.12 -3.93
N GLN A 115 -2.06 -8.79 -3.38
CA GLN A 115 -3.32 -8.76 -4.11
C GLN A 115 -3.60 -7.40 -4.76
N TYR A 116 -3.34 -6.28 -4.06
CA TYR A 116 -3.87 -4.95 -4.43
C TYR A 116 -2.82 -3.91 -4.81
N LEU A 117 -1.51 -4.18 -4.66
CA LEU A 117 -0.50 -3.21 -5.11
C LEU A 117 -0.51 -3.12 -6.65
N SER A 118 -0.79 -1.93 -7.18
CA SER A 118 -0.88 -1.69 -8.61
C SER A 118 0.43 -1.20 -9.24
N PRO A 119 0.62 -1.42 -10.56
CA PRO A 119 1.71 -0.79 -11.31
C PRO A 119 1.77 0.72 -11.16
N LYS A 120 0.60 1.38 -11.11
CA LYS A 120 0.52 2.81 -10.89
C LYS A 120 1.16 3.23 -9.57
N VAL A 121 0.78 2.60 -8.45
CA VAL A 121 1.34 2.93 -7.13
C VAL A 121 2.84 2.61 -7.10
N MET A 122 3.27 1.49 -7.69
CA MET A 122 4.69 1.15 -7.81
C MET A 122 5.48 2.23 -8.57
N ARG A 123 4.94 2.77 -9.66
CA ARG A 123 5.53 3.88 -10.41
C ARG A 123 5.57 5.18 -9.62
N ASP A 124 4.46 5.53 -8.98
CA ASP A 124 4.33 6.77 -8.21
C ASP A 124 5.35 6.81 -7.05
N PHE A 125 5.60 5.65 -6.42
CA PHE A 125 6.62 5.48 -5.38
C PHE A 125 8.03 5.24 -5.91
N ARG A 126 8.19 5.09 -7.24
CA ARG A 126 9.46 4.72 -7.90
C ARG A 126 10.10 3.49 -7.26
N LEU A 127 9.28 2.48 -6.97
CA LEU A 127 9.73 1.24 -6.38
C LEU A 127 10.60 0.48 -7.39
N PHE A 128 11.69 -0.11 -6.90
CA PHE A 128 12.57 -0.98 -7.67
C PHE A 128 13.02 -2.14 -6.77
N ALA A 129 13.25 -3.30 -7.37
CA ALA A 129 13.88 -4.44 -6.70
C ALA A 129 15.34 -4.50 -7.17
N ILE A 130 16.28 -4.59 -6.23
CA ILE A 130 17.67 -4.95 -6.55
C ILE A 130 17.68 -6.47 -6.65
N LEU A 131 17.78 -6.98 -7.88
CA LEU A 131 18.08 -8.39 -8.12
C LEU A 131 19.57 -8.57 -7.87
N ASP A 132 19.93 -9.12 -6.70
CA ASP A 132 21.28 -9.61 -6.45
C ASP A 132 21.41 -10.95 -7.19
N ASP A 133 21.79 -10.87 -8.46
CA ASP A 133 22.13 -12.05 -9.25
C ASP A 133 23.60 -12.37 -8.93
N GLU A 134 23.86 -13.33 -8.03
CA GLU A 134 25.22 -13.76 -7.63
C GLU A 134 26.12 -14.17 -8.83
N ALA A 135 25.54 -14.35 -10.02
CA ALA A 135 26.26 -14.62 -11.26
C ALA A 135 26.69 -13.36 -12.05
N LYS A 136 26.26 -12.15 -11.67
CA LYS A 136 26.57 -10.90 -12.37
C LYS A 136 27.42 -9.97 -11.50
N ALA A 137 28.56 -9.53 -12.04
CA ALA A 137 29.53 -8.70 -11.33
C ALA A 137 29.12 -7.22 -11.15
N GLU A 138 27.97 -6.83 -11.69
CA GLU A 138 27.44 -5.46 -11.62
C GLU A 138 25.98 -5.48 -11.13
N TYR A 139 25.65 -4.56 -10.22
CA TYR A 139 24.28 -4.34 -9.77
C TYR A 139 23.45 -3.80 -10.93
N GLU A 140 22.77 -4.69 -11.65
CA GLU A 140 21.82 -4.30 -12.67
C GLU A 140 20.56 -3.77 -11.96
N ILE A 141 20.51 -2.44 -11.77
CA ILE A 141 19.25 -1.72 -11.55
C ILE A 141 18.49 -1.83 -12.86
N SER A 142 17.97 -3.02 -13.15
CA SER A 142 17.08 -3.21 -14.27
C SER A 142 15.95 -2.20 -14.05
N ALA A 143 15.73 -1.35 -15.04
CA ALA A 143 14.59 -0.44 -15.06
C ALA A 143 13.35 -1.31 -15.27
N ILE A 144 12.93 -1.99 -14.20
CA ILE A 144 11.84 -2.93 -14.13
C ILE A 144 10.53 -2.12 -14.14
N HIS A 145 10.19 -1.58 -15.31
CA HIS A 145 8.94 -0.85 -15.56
C HIS A 145 8.16 -1.46 -16.73
N ASP A 146 8.27 -2.77 -16.90
CA ASP A 146 7.37 -3.57 -17.74
C ASP A 146 6.43 -4.43 -16.88
N GLU A 147 5.48 -5.12 -17.52
CA GLU A 147 4.45 -5.88 -16.81
C GLU A 147 5.02 -7.03 -15.96
N GLY A 148 5.98 -7.79 -16.51
CA GLY A 148 6.63 -8.89 -15.79
C GLY A 148 7.40 -8.37 -14.57
N GLY A 149 8.00 -7.21 -14.74
CA GLY A 149 8.71 -6.50 -13.72
C GLY A 149 7.86 -6.05 -12.53
N TYR A 150 6.72 -5.43 -12.80
CA TYR A 150 5.79 -5.05 -11.73
C TYR A 150 5.26 -6.27 -10.96
N ARG A 151 5.07 -7.41 -11.63
CA ARG A 151 4.63 -8.64 -10.95
C ARG A 151 5.70 -9.15 -10.00
N HIS A 152 6.96 -9.15 -10.44
CA HIS A 152 8.10 -9.52 -9.60
C HIS A 152 8.25 -8.56 -8.41
N LEU A 153 8.20 -7.24 -8.66
CA LEU A 153 8.32 -6.22 -7.62
C LEU A 153 7.22 -6.33 -6.55
N ARG A 154 5.97 -6.53 -6.97
CA ARG A 154 4.85 -6.78 -6.05
C ARG A 154 5.07 -8.03 -5.21
N GLN A 155 5.56 -9.11 -5.83
CA GLN A 155 5.84 -10.35 -5.10
C GLN A 155 6.99 -10.18 -4.11
N ALA A 156 8.07 -9.49 -4.49
CA ALA A 156 9.21 -9.21 -3.63
C ALA A 156 8.80 -8.36 -2.43
N LEU A 157 8.01 -7.29 -2.66
CA LEU A 157 7.52 -6.45 -1.58
C LEU A 157 6.56 -7.20 -0.66
N SER A 158 5.63 -7.96 -1.22
CA SER A 158 4.70 -8.81 -0.45
C SER A 158 5.46 -9.76 0.50
N ARG A 159 6.51 -10.44 0.01
CA ARG A 159 7.39 -11.30 0.83
C ARG A 159 8.17 -10.52 1.89
N GLN A 160 8.58 -9.29 1.63
CA GLN A 160 9.26 -8.45 2.63
C GLN A 160 8.37 -8.17 3.85
N TYR A 161 7.05 -8.10 3.66
CA TYR A 161 6.05 -7.95 4.72
C TYR A 161 5.59 -9.30 5.31
N ASP A 162 6.04 -10.44 4.77
CA ASP A 162 5.86 -11.74 5.40
C ASP A 162 6.83 -11.92 6.58
N LEU A 163 6.36 -11.56 7.77
CA LEU A 163 7.10 -11.70 9.03
C LEU A 163 7.39 -13.17 9.40
N SER A 164 6.68 -14.14 8.81
CA SER A 164 6.91 -15.57 9.09
C SER A 164 8.24 -16.08 8.51
N THR A 165 8.76 -15.41 7.48
CA THR A 165 10.07 -15.72 6.87
C THR A 165 11.27 -15.16 7.61
N ARG A 166 11.08 -14.24 8.56
CA ARG A 166 12.18 -13.54 9.27
C ARG A 166 12.44 -14.04 10.70
N GLU A 167 11.54 -14.79 11.30
CA GLU A 167 11.72 -15.37 12.64
C GLU A 167 11.44 -16.89 12.61
N PRO A 168 12.32 -17.73 13.18
CA PRO A 168 12.12 -19.18 13.16
C PRO A 168 10.84 -19.56 13.89
N ASN A 169 9.90 -20.13 13.15
CA ASN A 169 8.65 -20.68 13.66
C ASN A 169 8.92 -22.03 14.35
N ILE A 170 9.39 -21.98 15.60
CA ILE A 170 9.54 -23.17 16.44
C ILE A 170 8.25 -23.32 17.26
N GLN A 171 7.47 -24.34 16.92
CA GLN A 171 6.29 -24.76 17.68
C GLN A 171 6.60 -26.04 18.45
N VAL A 172 6.09 -26.15 19.66
CA VAL A 172 6.15 -27.38 20.47
C VAL A 172 4.78 -28.05 20.42
N TRP A 173 4.78 -29.37 20.26
CA TRP A 173 3.60 -30.23 20.20
C TRP A 173 2.93 -30.39 21.58
#